data_AF-A0A2P6RV93-F1
#
_entry.id   AF-A0A2P6RV93-F1
#
_cell.length_a   1.000
_cell.length_b   1.000
_cell.length_c   1.000
_cell.angle_alpha   90.00
_cell.angle_beta   90.00
_cell.angle_gamma   90.00
#
_symmetry.space_group_name_H-M   'P 1'
#
loop_
_entity.id
_entity.type
_entity.pdbx_description
1 polymer ?
#
loop_
_entity_poly.entity_id
_entity_poly.type
_entity_poly.pdbx_seq_one_letter_code
_entity_poly.pdbx_strand_id
1 'polypeptide(L)'
;MECWNLEPWLENKGLGDANQVLAYFAVSKLGEPPVDGIINTNPEGRTASYGKWASAVADRLHAGGLTCKVLGKEAFQKQMLEKLIWISAFMLVGARHPGATVGGVEKDTALRFPASLQSLPLQQLLRSDWYLKEPWRIDYVRTHELLPTFLLQSKRNGWFYSLSERAIAEGKPDPCPLHTAWLKELKVVKKKTRLQRMNDLDLSVGDMRS
;
A
#
# COMPACT_ATOMS: atom_id res chain seq x y z
N MET A 1 0.39 11.38 12.71
CA MET A 1 -0.32 11.14 11.42
C MET A 1 -0.43 9.63 11.21
N GLU A 2 -1.48 8.98 11.75
CA GLU A 2 -1.35 7.57 12.18
C GLU A 2 -2.31 6.56 11.55
N CYS A 3 -1.83 5.30 11.61
CA CYS A 3 -1.97 4.19 10.63
C CYS A 3 -1.74 4.64 9.17
N TRP A 4 -1.60 3.77 8.15
CA TRP A 4 -1.15 2.36 8.15
C TRP A 4 0.36 2.24 8.27
N ASN A 5 1.03 3.34 8.64
CA ASN A 5 2.38 3.23 9.16
C ASN A 5 2.37 2.11 10.21
N LEU A 6 3.22 1.09 10.03
CA LEU A 6 3.35 0.05 11.06
C LEU A 6 3.93 0.66 12.34
N GLU A 7 4.59 1.83 12.24
CA GLU A 7 5.27 2.54 13.32
C GLU A 7 4.41 2.70 14.59
N PRO A 8 3.19 3.28 14.64
CA PRO A 8 2.41 3.34 15.90
C PRO A 8 2.13 1.97 16.54
N TRP A 9 1.97 0.91 15.75
CA TRP A 9 1.82 -0.44 16.29
C TRP A 9 3.17 -1.02 16.76
N LEU A 10 4.25 -0.78 16.02
CA LEU A 10 5.61 -1.18 16.38
C LEU A 10 6.09 -0.45 17.65
N GLU A 11 5.89 0.86 17.73
CA GLU A 11 6.18 1.74 18.87
C GLU A 11 5.45 1.26 20.12
N ASN A 12 4.14 0.99 20.04
CA ASN A 12 3.33 0.36 21.10
C ASN A 12 3.73 -1.12 21.40
N LYS A 13 4.72 -1.67 20.69
CA LYS A 13 5.35 -2.96 20.99
C LYS A 13 6.82 -2.85 21.36
N GLY A 14 7.37 -1.64 21.48
CA GLY A 14 8.81 -1.43 21.71
C GLY A 14 9.70 -1.80 20.51
N LEU A 15 9.11 -1.83 19.30
CA LEU A 15 9.71 -2.27 18.04
C LEU A 15 9.90 -1.12 17.03
N GLY A 16 9.85 0.15 17.45
CA GLY A 16 10.01 1.31 16.56
C GLY A 16 11.30 1.27 15.71
N ASP A 17 12.40 0.80 16.32
CA ASP A 17 13.71 0.62 15.68
C ASP A 17 13.95 -0.80 15.10
N ALA A 18 12.90 -1.63 15.02
CA ALA A 18 13.01 -2.97 14.48
C ALA A 18 13.39 -2.95 12.98
N ASN A 19 14.15 -3.95 12.55
CA ASN A 19 14.53 -4.06 11.15
C ASN A 19 13.32 -4.41 10.27
N GLN A 20 13.07 -3.60 9.25
CA GLN A 20 11.97 -3.78 8.30
C GLN A 20 12.47 -4.22 6.94
N VAL A 21 11.68 -5.05 6.24
CA VAL A 21 12.00 -5.56 4.90
C VAL A 21 10.78 -5.44 4.00
N LEU A 22 10.94 -4.70 2.92
CA LEU A 22 9.95 -4.53 1.87
C LEU A 22 10.30 -5.50 0.72
N ALA A 23 9.96 -6.77 0.88
CA ALA A 23 10.26 -7.83 -0.11
C ALA A 23 9.52 -7.59 -1.44
N TYR A 24 10.21 -7.69 -2.57
CA TYR A 24 9.62 -7.67 -3.93
C TYR A 24 9.90 -8.97 -4.70
N PHE A 25 10.24 -10.05 -4.00
CA PHE A 25 10.36 -11.39 -4.56
C PHE A 25 9.16 -12.27 -4.16
N ALA A 26 8.97 -13.37 -4.89
CA ALA A 26 7.94 -14.38 -4.62
C ALA A 26 8.56 -15.77 -4.45
N VAL A 27 7.92 -16.62 -3.64
CA VAL A 27 8.19 -18.06 -3.57
C VAL A 27 6.88 -18.76 -3.91
N SER A 28 6.89 -19.56 -4.97
CA SER A 28 5.72 -20.27 -5.52
C SER A 28 5.20 -21.37 -4.58
N LYS A 29 6.11 -22.17 -4.02
CA LYS A 29 5.83 -23.20 -2.99
C LYS A 29 7.11 -23.53 -2.22
N LEU A 30 6.96 -24.22 -1.10
CA LEU A 30 8.09 -24.69 -0.28
C LEU A 30 9.07 -25.53 -1.12
N GLY A 31 10.36 -25.19 -1.05
CA GLY A 31 11.44 -25.89 -1.74
C GLY A 31 11.76 -25.38 -3.15
N GLU A 32 10.96 -24.49 -3.74
CA GLU A 32 11.34 -23.81 -4.99
C GLU A 32 12.18 -22.54 -4.72
N PRO A 33 13.10 -22.19 -5.63
CA PRO A 33 13.90 -20.97 -5.50
C PRO A 33 13.01 -19.73 -5.56
N PRO A 34 13.36 -18.65 -4.83
CA PRO A 34 12.65 -17.40 -4.91
C PRO A 34 12.85 -16.73 -6.28
N VAL A 35 11.80 -16.15 -6.83
CA VAL A 35 11.84 -15.33 -8.06
C VAL A 35 11.88 -13.87 -7.64
N ASP A 36 12.95 -13.16 -8.00
CA ASP A 36 13.07 -11.72 -7.72
C ASP A 36 12.17 -10.88 -8.64
N GLY A 37 11.63 -9.79 -8.11
CA GLY A 37 10.81 -8.82 -8.85
C GLY A 37 11.64 -7.83 -9.66
N ILE A 38 12.75 -8.31 -10.25
CA ILE A 38 13.55 -7.55 -11.20
C ILE A 38 12.76 -7.37 -12.50
N ILE A 39 12.87 -6.19 -13.11
CA ILE A 39 12.23 -5.84 -14.37
C ILE A 39 13.25 -5.11 -15.26
N ASN A 40 13.08 -5.17 -16.58
CA ASN A 40 14.07 -4.64 -17.54
C ASN A 40 14.46 -3.16 -17.29
N THR A 41 13.51 -2.34 -16.84
CA THR A 41 13.71 -0.91 -16.53
C THR A 41 14.15 -0.62 -15.09
N ASN A 42 14.42 -1.65 -14.29
CA ASN A 42 14.99 -1.55 -12.94
C ASN A 42 15.74 -2.86 -12.61
N PRO A 43 16.95 -3.06 -13.19
CA PRO A 43 17.75 -4.27 -12.99
C PRO A 43 18.26 -4.42 -11.55
N GLU A 44 18.44 -3.30 -10.84
CA GLU A 44 18.80 -3.27 -9.40
C GLU A 44 17.70 -3.82 -8.46
N GLY A 45 16.56 -4.26 -9.00
CA GLY A 45 15.43 -4.80 -8.24
C GLY A 45 14.80 -3.80 -7.26
N ARG A 46 13.79 -4.28 -6.51
CA ARG A 46 12.96 -3.42 -5.64
C ARG A 46 12.90 -3.87 -4.18
N THR A 47 13.40 -5.04 -3.85
CA THR A 47 13.46 -5.47 -2.46
C THR A 47 14.32 -4.48 -1.67
N ALA A 48 13.82 -4.01 -0.54
CA ALA A 48 14.50 -3.01 0.28
C ALA A 48 14.50 -3.40 1.77
N SER A 49 15.49 -2.94 2.51
CA SER A 49 15.61 -3.13 3.97
C SER A 49 15.97 -1.82 4.67
N TYR A 50 15.52 -1.69 5.92
CA TYR A 50 15.74 -0.53 6.78
C TYR A 50 15.93 -0.98 8.24
N GLY A 51 16.76 -0.26 8.99
CA GLY A 51 17.02 -0.49 10.42
C GLY A 51 18.39 -1.10 10.71
N LYS A 52 18.64 -1.42 11.99
CA LYS A 52 19.94 -1.85 12.53
C LYS A 52 20.61 -3.00 11.78
N TRP A 53 19.83 -3.91 11.20
CA TRP A 53 20.31 -5.15 10.58
C TRP A 53 20.16 -5.14 9.05
N ALA A 54 19.90 -3.98 8.44
CA ALA A 54 19.51 -3.89 7.03
C ALA A 54 20.59 -4.45 6.09
N SER A 55 21.86 -4.12 6.33
CA SER A 55 22.98 -4.71 5.57
C SER A 55 23.01 -6.22 5.69
N ALA A 56 22.96 -6.77 6.91
CA ALA A 56 22.99 -8.22 7.13
C ALA A 56 21.79 -8.96 6.52
N VAL A 57 20.64 -8.29 6.36
CA VAL A 57 19.51 -8.82 5.60
C VAL A 57 19.78 -8.75 4.09
N ALA A 58 20.31 -7.64 3.59
CA ALA A 58 20.66 -7.48 2.19
C ALA A 58 21.70 -8.52 1.74
N ASP A 59 22.77 -8.70 2.51
CA ASP A 59 23.84 -9.68 2.26
C ASP A 59 23.29 -11.12 2.17
N ARG A 60 22.33 -11.47 3.04
CA ARG A 60 21.63 -12.78 3.00
C ARG A 60 20.75 -12.95 1.77
N LEU A 61 20.09 -11.89 1.31
CA LEU A 61 19.28 -11.92 0.10
C LEU A 61 20.18 -12.03 -1.15
N HIS A 62 21.26 -11.26 -1.21
CA HIS A 62 22.28 -11.34 -2.27
C HIS A 62 22.91 -12.74 -2.37
N ALA A 63 23.25 -13.36 -1.23
CA ALA A 63 23.73 -14.75 -1.20
C ALA A 63 22.70 -15.77 -1.69
N GLY A 64 21.40 -15.44 -1.63
CA GLY A 64 20.30 -16.21 -2.20
C GLY A 64 19.96 -15.87 -3.66
N GLY A 65 20.76 -15.04 -4.33
CA GLY A 65 20.51 -14.60 -5.71
C GLY A 65 19.42 -13.54 -5.86
N LEU A 66 19.00 -12.90 -4.77
CA LEU A 66 17.99 -11.84 -4.74
C LEU A 66 18.63 -10.47 -4.51
N THR A 67 18.12 -9.44 -5.17
CA THR A 67 18.49 -8.04 -4.91
C THR A 67 18.01 -7.59 -3.53
N CYS A 68 18.74 -6.68 -2.88
CA CYS A 68 18.22 -5.91 -1.74
C CYS A 68 18.92 -4.57 -1.58
N LYS A 69 18.15 -3.48 -1.56
CA LYS A 69 18.64 -2.13 -1.29
C LYS A 69 18.57 -1.83 0.21
N VAL A 70 19.66 -1.34 0.79
CA VAL A 70 19.63 -0.72 2.13
C VAL A 70 19.21 0.74 1.98
N LEU A 71 18.13 1.15 2.65
CA LEU A 71 17.57 2.50 2.54
C LEU A 71 17.51 3.21 3.90
N GLY A 72 17.63 4.54 3.89
CA GLY A 72 17.27 5.39 5.04
C GLY A 72 15.75 5.46 5.26
N LYS A 73 15.33 5.88 6.46
CA LYS A 73 13.91 5.84 6.92
C LYS A 73 12.94 6.44 5.90
N GLU A 74 13.18 7.68 5.46
CA GLU A 74 12.30 8.40 4.53
C GLU A 74 12.18 7.70 3.17
N ALA A 75 13.30 7.26 2.58
CA ALA A 75 13.31 6.55 1.30
C ALA A 75 12.57 5.19 1.40
N PHE A 76 12.77 4.46 2.51
CA PHE A 76 12.06 3.22 2.78
C PHE A 76 10.55 3.45 2.95
N GLN A 77 10.15 4.46 3.74
CA GLN A 77 8.74 4.84 3.94
C GLN A 77 8.07 5.25 2.63
N LYS A 78 8.74 6.03 1.79
CA LYS A 78 8.26 6.40 0.45
C LYS A 78 7.98 5.16 -0.40
N GLN A 79 8.92 4.22 -0.45
CA GLN A 79 8.74 3.00 -1.23
C GLN A 79 7.67 2.06 -0.64
N MET A 80 7.57 1.99 0.69
CA MET A 80 6.50 1.27 1.38
C MET A 80 5.12 1.84 1.02
N LEU A 81 5.00 3.18 0.98
CA LEU A 81 3.78 3.87 0.59
C LEU A 81 3.41 3.62 -0.88
N GLU A 82 4.38 3.69 -1.81
CA GLU A 82 4.16 3.30 -3.21
C GLU A 82 3.63 1.87 -3.35
N LYS A 83 4.22 0.91 -2.61
CA LYS A 83 3.77 -0.49 -2.61
C LYS A 83 2.37 -0.64 -2.01
N LEU A 84 2.09 0.04 -0.90
CA LEU A 84 0.81 0.01 -0.20
C LEU A 84 -0.31 0.56 -1.09
N ILE A 85 -0.05 1.62 -1.85
CA ILE A 85 -0.98 2.14 -2.86
C ILE A 85 -1.24 1.10 -3.93
N TRP A 86 -0.18 0.60 -4.57
CA TRP A 86 -0.32 -0.33 -5.70
C TRP A 86 -1.22 -1.51 -5.34
N ILE A 87 -0.92 -2.17 -4.22
CA ILE A 87 -1.71 -3.32 -3.79
C ILE A 87 -3.12 -2.95 -3.28
N SER A 88 -3.32 -1.74 -2.75
CA SER A 88 -4.64 -1.29 -2.33
C SER A 88 -5.54 -0.99 -3.55
N ALA A 89 -4.99 -0.30 -4.55
CA ALA A 89 -5.67 0.05 -5.79
C ALA A 89 -6.03 -1.19 -6.63
N PHE A 90 -5.03 -1.99 -7.03
CA PHE A 90 -5.27 -3.14 -7.92
C PHE A 90 -6.19 -4.19 -7.28
N MET A 91 -6.04 -4.48 -5.98
CA MET A 91 -6.90 -5.44 -5.29
C MET A 91 -8.31 -4.91 -5.00
N LEU A 92 -8.50 -3.59 -4.87
CA LEU A 92 -9.84 -3.00 -4.75
C LEU A 92 -10.60 -3.08 -6.08
N VAL A 93 -9.91 -2.81 -7.19
CA VAL A 93 -10.49 -2.97 -8.53
C VAL A 93 -10.89 -4.43 -8.77
N GLY A 94 -10.01 -5.40 -8.50
CA GLY A 94 -10.36 -6.81 -8.68
C GLY A 94 -11.45 -7.32 -7.74
N ALA A 95 -11.59 -6.76 -6.54
CA ALA A 95 -12.74 -7.04 -5.66
C ALA A 95 -14.07 -6.52 -6.22
N ARG A 96 -14.04 -5.44 -7.03
CA ARG A 96 -15.20 -4.91 -7.78
C ARG A 96 -15.44 -5.65 -9.10
N HIS A 97 -14.40 -6.22 -9.70
CA HIS A 97 -14.43 -6.91 -10.99
C HIS A 97 -13.90 -8.35 -10.87
N PRO A 98 -14.72 -9.30 -10.37
CA PRO A 98 -14.31 -10.69 -10.20
C PRO A 98 -13.76 -11.30 -11.49
N GLY A 99 -12.60 -11.95 -11.41
CA GLY A 99 -11.89 -12.50 -12.56
C GLY A 99 -10.93 -11.52 -13.25
N ALA A 100 -10.89 -10.23 -12.85
CA ALA A 100 -9.86 -9.32 -13.33
C ALA A 100 -8.45 -9.78 -12.88
N THR A 101 -7.49 -9.58 -13.77
CA THR A 101 -6.05 -9.71 -13.49
C THR A 101 -5.41 -8.34 -13.38
N VAL A 102 -4.20 -8.27 -12.82
CA VAL A 102 -3.39 -7.04 -12.77
C VAL A 102 -3.21 -6.42 -14.17
N GLY A 103 -3.02 -7.24 -15.21
CA GLY A 103 -2.93 -6.78 -16.60
C GLY A 103 -4.24 -6.25 -17.17
N GLY A 104 -5.39 -6.84 -16.78
CA GLY A 104 -6.70 -6.31 -17.13
C GLY A 104 -6.94 -4.93 -16.55
N VAL A 105 -6.65 -4.74 -15.25
CA VAL A 105 -6.77 -3.45 -14.55
C VAL A 105 -5.86 -2.36 -15.15
N GLU A 106 -4.71 -2.74 -15.70
CA GLU A 106 -3.85 -1.82 -16.44
C GLU A 106 -4.48 -1.43 -17.78
N LYS A 107 -4.87 -2.40 -18.60
CA LYS A 107 -5.26 -2.18 -20.01
C LYS A 107 -6.65 -1.57 -20.17
N ASP A 108 -7.57 -1.81 -19.24
CA ASP A 108 -8.97 -1.35 -19.33
C ASP A 108 -9.19 -0.01 -18.59
N THR A 109 -9.55 1.03 -19.32
CA THR A 109 -9.85 2.36 -18.76
C THR A 109 -11.13 2.40 -17.93
N ALA A 110 -12.05 1.44 -18.08
CA ALA A 110 -13.21 1.29 -17.21
C ALA A 110 -12.85 0.68 -15.83
N LEU A 111 -11.68 0.03 -15.73
CA LEU A 111 -11.12 -0.49 -14.47
C LEU A 111 -10.19 0.52 -13.76
N ARG A 112 -9.81 1.61 -14.45
CA ARG A 112 -9.01 2.71 -13.89
C ARG A 112 -9.84 3.66 -13.02
N PHE A 113 -9.19 4.39 -12.12
CA PHE A 113 -9.86 5.35 -11.24
C PHE A 113 -10.20 6.63 -12.05
N PRO A 114 -11.48 6.99 -12.31
CA PRO A 114 -11.83 8.17 -13.09
C PRO A 114 -11.19 9.48 -12.59
N ALA A 115 -10.60 10.22 -13.53
CA ALA A 115 -9.80 11.42 -13.27
C ALA A 115 -10.60 12.68 -12.85
N SER A 116 -11.93 12.58 -12.76
CA SER A 116 -12.87 13.71 -12.65
C SER A 116 -13.15 14.22 -11.23
N LEU A 117 -12.54 13.63 -10.19
CA LEU A 117 -12.72 14.04 -8.79
C LEU A 117 -11.37 14.47 -8.20
N GLN A 118 -11.17 15.78 -7.98
CA GLN A 118 -9.85 16.37 -7.73
C GLN A 118 -9.79 17.24 -6.46
N SER A 119 -9.07 16.79 -5.43
CA SER A 119 -8.41 17.61 -4.39
C SER A 119 -7.48 16.80 -3.46
N LEU A 120 -6.39 17.44 -3.00
CA LEU A 120 -5.41 17.00 -1.98
C LEU A 120 -4.38 15.89 -2.34
N PRO A 121 -3.19 15.87 -1.65
CA PRO A 121 -1.99 15.15 -2.11
C PRO A 121 -2.12 13.63 -2.25
N LEU A 122 -2.94 12.99 -1.42
CA LEU A 122 -3.18 11.54 -1.49
C LEU A 122 -3.82 11.11 -2.82
N GLN A 123 -4.57 11.98 -3.52
CA GLN A 123 -5.09 11.68 -4.86
C GLN A 123 -4.01 11.68 -5.93
N GLN A 124 -3.03 12.58 -5.81
CA GLN A 124 -1.83 12.60 -6.65
C GLN A 124 -0.96 11.35 -6.42
N LEU A 125 -1.26 10.61 -5.34
CA LEU A 125 -0.75 9.29 -4.98
C LEU A 125 -1.80 8.17 -5.09
N LEU A 126 -3.00 8.38 -5.70
CA LEU A 126 -4.02 7.32 -5.88
C LEU A 126 -4.68 7.23 -7.27
N ARG A 127 -4.58 8.22 -8.17
CA ARG A 127 -4.89 8.02 -9.60
C ARG A 127 -4.10 6.82 -10.15
N SER A 128 -4.74 5.80 -10.72
CA SER A 128 -4.00 4.70 -11.42
C SER A 128 -2.94 5.24 -12.38
N ASP A 129 -3.25 6.35 -13.05
CA ASP A 129 -2.37 6.98 -14.03
C ASP A 129 -1.15 7.69 -13.43
N TRP A 130 -1.16 8.23 -12.19
CA TRP A 130 0.08 8.78 -11.61
C TRP A 130 1.07 7.66 -11.29
N TYR A 131 0.54 6.50 -10.87
CA TYR A 131 1.36 5.33 -10.64
C TYR A 131 1.96 4.94 -11.99
N LEU A 132 1.15 4.78 -13.04
CA LEU A 132 1.63 4.44 -14.37
C LEU A 132 2.41 5.55 -15.12
N LYS A 133 2.72 6.71 -14.52
CA LYS A 133 3.59 7.74 -15.13
C LYS A 133 5.07 7.32 -15.21
N GLU A 134 5.55 6.55 -14.25
CA GLU A 134 6.94 6.08 -14.25
C GLU A 134 7.04 4.79 -15.08
N PRO A 135 7.89 4.70 -16.11
CA PRO A 135 7.96 3.52 -16.99
C PRO A 135 8.14 2.19 -16.24
N TRP A 136 8.95 2.20 -15.18
CA TRP A 136 9.17 1.01 -14.33
C TRP A 136 7.90 0.49 -13.65
N ARG A 137 6.91 1.36 -13.37
CA ARG A 137 5.64 0.95 -12.73
C ARG A 137 4.74 0.21 -13.71
N ILE A 138 4.78 0.59 -14.99
CA ILE A 138 4.12 -0.16 -16.07
C ILE A 138 4.78 -1.53 -16.22
N ASP A 139 6.12 -1.59 -16.27
CA ASP A 139 6.83 -2.87 -16.43
C ASP A 139 6.68 -3.79 -15.21
N TYR A 140 6.61 -3.25 -14.00
CA TYR A 140 6.28 -4.01 -12.79
C TYR A 140 4.86 -4.60 -12.84
N VAL A 141 3.90 -3.83 -13.37
CA VAL A 141 2.52 -4.32 -13.58
C VAL A 141 2.48 -5.41 -14.65
N ARG A 142 3.28 -5.29 -15.72
CA ARG A 142 3.41 -6.31 -16.78
C ARG A 142 3.98 -7.64 -16.26
N THR A 143 5.00 -7.63 -15.41
CA THR A 143 5.52 -8.90 -14.83
C THR A 143 4.54 -9.60 -13.90
N HIS A 144 3.49 -8.89 -13.45
CA HIS A 144 2.43 -9.41 -12.61
C HIS A 144 1.12 -9.60 -13.39
N GLU A 145 1.09 -9.46 -14.72
CA GLU A 145 -0.14 -9.23 -15.48
C GLU A 145 -1.19 -10.35 -15.40
N LEU A 146 -0.75 -11.58 -15.17
CA LEU A 146 -1.61 -12.76 -15.02
C LEU A 146 -2.08 -12.98 -13.57
N LEU A 147 -1.57 -12.22 -12.59
CA LEU A 147 -1.96 -12.40 -11.20
C LEU A 147 -3.42 -11.96 -10.99
N PRO A 148 -4.25 -12.80 -10.35
CA PRO A 148 -5.63 -12.45 -10.05
C PRO A 148 -5.72 -11.40 -8.95
N THR A 149 -6.56 -10.39 -9.13
CA THR A 149 -6.75 -9.29 -8.15
C THR A 149 -7.81 -9.59 -7.09
N PHE A 150 -7.86 -10.83 -6.58
CA PHE A 150 -9.00 -11.37 -5.83
C PHE A 150 -9.03 -11.07 -4.32
N LEU A 151 -7.88 -10.78 -3.70
CA LEU A 151 -7.81 -10.62 -2.24
C LEU A 151 -8.11 -9.19 -1.81
N LEU A 152 -9.35 -8.95 -1.39
CA LEU A 152 -9.69 -7.75 -0.65
C LEU A 152 -8.82 -7.63 0.61
N GLN A 153 -7.77 -6.82 0.53
CA GLN A 153 -6.90 -6.47 1.64
C GLN A 153 -7.61 -5.47 2.57
N SER A 154 -8.66 -5.93 3.27
CA SER A 154 -9.53 -5.10 4.13
C SER A 154 -8.75 -4.22 5.10
N LYS A 155 -7.65 -4.74 5.67
CA LYS A 155 -6.74 -3.97 6.52
C LYS A 155 -6.04 -2.84 5.76
N ARG A 156 -5.42 -3.13 4.60
CA ARG A 156 -4.64 -2.14 3.80
C ARG A 156 -5.53 -1.04 3.22
N ASN A 157 -6.65 -1.43 2.62
CA ASN A 157 -7.66 -0.49 2.14
C ASN A 157 -8.33 0.29 3.30
N GLY A 158 -8.48 -0.33 4.47
CA GLY A 158 -8.97 0.34 5.68
C GLY A 158 -8.14 1.57 6.09
N TRP A 159 -6.89 1.69 5.65
CA TRP A 159 -6.12 2.91 5.89
C TRP A 159 -6.65 4.13 5.16
N PHE A 160 -6.71 4.05 3.83
CA PHE A 160 -7.14 5.17 3.00
C PHE A 160 -8.56 5.59 3.39
N TYR A 161 -9.40 4.60 3.75
CA TYR A 161 -10.70 4.84 4.35
C TYR A 161 -10.65 5.61 5.68
N SER A 162 -9.71 5.31 6.59
CA SER A 162 -9.54 6.06 7.85
C SER A 162 -9.07 7.51 7.67
N LEU A 163 -8.32 7.79 6.60
CA LEU A 163 -7.95 9.16 6.23
C LEU A 163 -9.21 9.92 5.78
N SER A 164 -10.08 9.26 5.02
CA SER A 164 -11.40 9.78 4.65
C SER A 164 -12.35 9.96 5.83
N GLU A 165 -12.44 9.00 6.76
CA GLU A 165 -13.27 9.15 7.97
C GLU A 165 -12.85 10.37 8.80
N ARG A 166 -11.54 10.60 8.98
CA ARG A 166 -11.01 11.76 9.71
C ARG A 166 -11.30 13.08 9.00
N ALA A 167 -10.97 13.18 7.71
CA ALA A 167 -11.23 14.39 6.94
C ALA A 167 -12.72 14.79 6.98
N ILE A 168 -13.62 13.82 6.77
CA ILE A 168 -15.08 14.04 6.85
C ILE A 168 -15.51 14.45 8.28
N ALA A 169 -14.94 13.85 9.33
CA ALA A 169 -15.24 14.21 10.71
C ALA A 169 -14.80 15.64 11.07
N GLU A 170 -13.70 16.10 10.49
CA GLU A 170 -13.18 17.48 10.59
C GLU A 170 -13.94 18.48 9.68
N GLY A 171 -14.99 18.04 8.97
CA GLY A 171 -15.76 18.87 8.03
C GLY A 171 -15.04 19.15 6.69
N LYS A 172 -13.93 18.47 6.41
CA LYS A 172 -13.15 18.60 5.17
C LYS A 172 -13.68 17.63 4.10
N PRO A 173 -13.43 17.90 2.81
CA PRO A 173 -13.74 16.96 1.73
C PRO A 173 -13.06 15.60 1.92
N ASP A 174 -13.69 14.54 1.41
CA ASP A 174 -13.10 13.21 1.35
C ASP A 174 -11.87 13.25 0.41
N PRO A 175 -10.65 12.91 0.89
CA PRO A 175 -9.44 12.87 0.07
C PRO A 175 -9.42 11.69 -0.91
N CYS A 176 -10.22 10.64 -0.69
CA CYS A 176 -10.22 9.40 -1.47
C CYS A 176 -11.65 8.99 -1.88
N PRO A 177 -12.48 9.89 -2.45
CA PRO A 177 -13.94 9.73 -2.48
C PRO A 177 -14.42 8.49 -3.23
N LEU A 178 -13.75 8.13 -4.33
CA LEU A 178 -14.08 6.94 -5.12
C LEU A 178 -13.70 5.65 -4.38
N HIS A 179 -12.54 5.63 -3.72
CA HIS A 179 -12.08 4.50 -2.91
C HIS A 179 -13.03 4.27 -1.73
N THR A 180 -13.41 5.35 -1.03
CA THR A 180 -14.45 5.35 0.00
C THR A 180 -15.78 4.80 -0.53
N ALA A 181 -16.23 5.23 -1.71
CA ALA A 181 -17.48 4.77 -2.32
C ALA A 181 -17.44 3.27 -2.63
N TRP A 182 -16.38 2.79 -3.29
CA TRP A 182 -16.21 1.38 -3.64
C TRP A 182 -16.12 0.48 -2.40
N LEU A 183 -15.43 0.89 -1.34
CA LEU A 183 -15.43 0.13 -0.08
C LEU A 183 -16.82 0.04 0.58
N LYS A 184 -17.64 1.10 0.47
CA LYS A 184 -19.03 1.10 0.97
C LYS A 184 -19.93 0.22 0.10
N GLU A 185 -19.80 0.28 -1.22
CA GLU A 185 -20.54 -0.58 -2.18
C GLU A 185 -20.23 -2.06 -1.97
N LEU A 186 -18.96 -2.42 -1.77
CA LEU A 186 -18.52 -3.78 -1.45
C LEU A 186 -18.90 -4.22 -0.02
N LYS A 187 -19.46 -3.32 0.81
CA LYS A 187 -19.87 -3.56 2.21
C LYS A 187 -18.73 -4.00 3.14
N VAL A 188 -17.49 -3.64 2.80
CA VAL A 188 -16.28 -4.10 3.51
C VAL A 188 -15.85 -3.19 4.66
N VAL A 189 -16.44 -1.99 4.73
CA VAL A 189 -16.29 -1.04 5.83
C VAL A 189 -17.62 -0.90 6.58
N LYS A 190 -17.58 -1.04 7.91
CA LYS A 190 -18.77 -0.88 8.75
C LYS A 190 -19.07 0.60 8.95
N LYS A 191 -20.34 0.97 8.90
CA LYS A 191 -20.82 2.34 9.18
C LYS A 191 -20.68 2.61 10.69
N LYS A 192 -19.58 3.23 11.12
CA LYS A 192 -19.39 3.65 12.53
C LYS A 192 -20.48 4.65 12.94
N THR A 193 -20.92 4.57 14.20
CA THR A 193 -21.81 5.58 14.79
C THR A 193 -21.05 6.89 15.07
N ARG A 194 -21.78 7.98 15.38
CA ARG A 194 -21.15 9.26 15.73
C ARG A 194 -20.26 9.14 16.97
N LEU A 195 -20.73 8.42 18.01
CA LEU A 195 -19.92 8.15 19.22
C LEU A 195 -18.66 7.33 18.89
N GLN A 196 -18.76 6.27 18.08
CA GLN A 196 -17.59 5.48 17.70
C GLN A 196 -16.52 6.30 16.96
N ARG A 197 -16.94 7.25 16.11
CA ARG A 197 -16.00 8.19 15.47
C ARG A 197 -15.38 9.18 16.45
N MET A 198 -16.07 9.56 17.51
CA MET A 198 -15.55 10.49 18.52
C MET A 198 -14.57 9.80 19.47
N ASN A 199 -14.88 8.59 19.95
CA ASN A 199 -13.96 7.82 20.80
C ASN A 199 -12.63 7.48 20.10
N ASP A 200 -12.68 7.17 18.79
CA ASP A 200 -11.46 6.95 17.98
C ASP A 200 -10.61 8.24 17.80
N LEU A 201 -11.22 9.43 17.97
CA LEU A 201 -10.52 10.73 17.96
C LEU A 201 -9.98 11.08 19.34
N ASP A 202 -10.75 10.89 20.41
CA ASP A 202 -10.32 11.18 21.79
C ASP A 202 -9.15 10.29 22.23
N LEU A 203 -9.11 9.02 21.80
CA LEU A 203 -7.95 8.14 21.98
C LEU A 203 -6.68 8.59 21.23
N SER A 204 -6.77 9.61 20.35
CA SER A 204 -5.61 10.24 19.70
C SER A 204 -5.26 11.63 20.27
N VAL A 205 -6.02 12.11 21.26
CA VAL A 205 -5.81 13.40 21.95
C VAL A 205 -5.49 13.21 23.44
N GLY A 206 -5.80 12.04 24.02
CA GLY A 206 -5.66 11.74 25.45
C GLY A 206 -4.22 11.69 26.00
N ASP A 207 -3.22 11.38 25.18
CA ASP A 207 -1.84 11.08 25.64
C ASP A 207 -0.89 12.30 25.64
N MET A 208 -1.41 13.49 25.96
CA MET A 208 -0.62 14.73 26.14
C MET A 208 -0.75 15.37 27.53
N ARG A 209 -1.26 14.62 28.53
CA ARG A 209 -1.36 15.07 29.93
C ARG A 209 -1.19 13.94 30.96
N SER A 210 0.05 13.50 31.16
CA SER A 210 0.58 13.01 32.45
C SER A 210 2.11 12.99 32.42
#